data_AF-A0A5S3YMY7-F1
#
_entry.id   AF-A0A5S3YMY7-F1
#
_cell.length_a   1.000
_cell.length_b   1.000
_cell.length_c   1.000
_cell.angle_alpha   90.00
_cell.angle_beta   90.00
_cell.angle_gamma   90.00
#
_symmetry.space_group_name_H-M   'P 1'
#
loop_
_entity.id
_entity.type
_entity.pdbx_description
1 polymer ?
#
loop_
_entity_poly.entity_id
_entity_poly.type
_entity_poly.pdbx_seq_one_letter_code
_entity_poly.pdbx_strand_id
1 'polypeptide(L)'
;RLVEIAPKYSGMAQAEKQEDLEWRSWPVEKRLEHALVKGITEFIDEDTEACRQQFDKPIQVIEGPLMDGMNVVGDLFGAGKMFLPQVVKSARVMKRAVAYLDPYIEAEK
;
A
#
# COMPACT_ATOMS: atom_id res chain seq x y z
N ARG A 1 29.82 -32.98 -0.49
CA ARG A 1 29.46 -32.28 -1.75
C ARG A 1 28.07 -31.70 -1.54
N LEU A 2 27.97 -30.47 -1.05
CA LEU A 2 26.72 -29.78 -0.67
C LEU A 2 26.54 -28.54 -1.57
N VAL A 3 26.48 -28.73 -2.89
CA VAL A 3 26.42 -27.62 -3.86
C VAL A 3 25.41 -27.92 -4.98
N GLU A 4 24.25 -28.50 -4.66
CA GLU A 4 23.25 -28.86 -5.69
C GLU A 4 21.80 -28.48 -5.32
N ILE A 5 21.59 -27.46 -4.47
CA ILE A 5 20.24 -26.93 -4.16
C ILE A 5 20.10 -25.44 -4.53
N ALA A 6 21.09 -24.84 -5.20
CA ALA A 6 21.05 -23.42 -5.56
C ALA A 6 20.04 -23.01 -6.66
N PRO A 7 19.72 -23.81 -7.71
CA PRO A 7 18.95 -23.27 -8.83
C PRO A 7 17.42 -23.21 -8.61
N LYS A 8 16.88 -23.83 -7.54
CA LYS A 8 15.43 -23.84 -7.30
C LYS A 8 14.88 -22.57 -6.64
N TYR A 9 15.72 -21.76 -5.99
CA TYR A 9 15.28 -20.51 -5.36
C TYR A 9 15.25 -19.31 -6.31
N SER A 10 16.03 -19.34 -7.39
CA SER A 10 16.09 -18.23 -8.35
C SER A 10 14.83 -18.12 -9.22
N GLY A 11 14.23 -19.26 -9.60
CA GLY A 11 13.00 -19.29 -10.39
C GLY A 11 11.72 -18.97 -9.60
N MET A 12 11.66 -19.38 -8.32
CA MET A 12 10.56 -19.00 -7.41
C MET A 12 10.59 -17.51 -7.09
N ALA A 13 11.76 -16.94 -6.82
CA ALA A 13 11.90 -15.51 -6.55
C ALA A 13 11.53 -14.62 -7.77
N GLN A 14 11.66 -15.13 -9.00
CA GLN A 14 11.23 -14.41 -10.21
C GLN A 14 9.72 -14.55 -10.47
N ALA A 15 9.12 -15.72 -10.20
CA ALA A 15 7.68 -15.92 -10.32
C ALA A 15 6.90 -15.16 -9.22
N GLU A 16 7.36 -15.20 -7.96
CA GLU A 16 6.78 -14.43 -6.85
C GLU A 16 6.81 -12.94 -7.17
N LYS A 17 7.92 -12.40 -7.69
CA LYS A 17 8.08 -10.97 -8.02
C LYS A 17 7.23 -10.51 -9.22
N GLN A 18 6.78 -11.44 -10.07
CA GLN A 18 5.97 -11.15 -11.24
C GLN A 18 4.46 -11.20 -10.91
N GLU A 19 4.03 -12.12 -10.04
CA GLU A 19 2.71 -12.05 -9.39
C GLU A 19 2.60 -10.81 -8.46
N ASP A 20 3.69 -10.41 -7.81
CA ASP A 20 3.75 -9.25 -6.90
C ASP A 20 3.56 -7.88 -7.60
N LEU A 21 3.40 -7.82 -8.93
CA LEU A 21 3.17 -6.56 -9.66
C LEU A 21 1.83 -6.53 -10.41
N GLU A 22 1.04 -7.61 -10.42
CA GLU A 22 -0.27 -7.60 -11.10
C GLU A 22 -1.20 -6.52 -10.53
N TRP A 23 -1.13 -6.28 -9.21
CA TRP A 23 -1.90 -5.23 -8.55
C TRP A 23 -1.58 -3.83 -9.06
N ARG A 24 -0.42 -3.60 -9.69
CA ARG A 24 -0.08 -2.30 -10.29
C ARG A 24 -0.97 -1.94 -11.48
N SER A 25 -1.61 -2.93 -12.10
CA SER A 25 -2.58 -2.74 -13.19
C SER A 25 -3.98 -2.36 -12.71
N TRP A 26 -4.24 -2.43 -11.40
CA TRP A 26 -5.55 -2.13 -10.82
C TRP A 26 -5.82 -0.62 -10.75
N PRO A 27 -7.09 -0.21 -10.56
CA PRO A 27 -7.43 1.19 -10.26
C PRO A 27 -6.67 1.71 -9.04
N VAL A 28 -6.32 3.00 -9.04
CA VAL A 28 -5.45 3.60 -8.02
C VAL A 28 -5.97 3.40 -6.59
N GLU A 29 -7.29 3.46 -6.40
CA GLU A 29 -7.94 3.25 -5.11
C GLU A 29 -7.66 1.84 -4.57
N LYS A 30 -7.72 0.83 -5.45
CA LYS A 30 -7.41 -0.56 -5.13
C LYS A 30 -5.91 -0.79 -4.90
N ARG A 31 -5.06 -0.02 -5.56
CA ARG A 31 -3.61 -0.04 -5.32
C ARG A 31 -3.27 0.51 -3.94
N LEU A 32 -3.89 1.62 -3.55
CA LEU A 32 -3.74 2.22 -2.21
C LEU A 32 -4.23 1.27 -1.11
N GLU A 33 -5.42 0.69 -1.29
CA GLU A 33 -5.97 -0.31 -0.38
C GLU A 33 -5.01 -1.51 -0.22
N HIS A 34 -4.52 -2.06 -1.33
CA HIS A 34 -3.57 -3.15 -1.34
C HIS A 34 -2.26 -2.79 -0.61
N ALA A 35 -1.70 -1.61 -0.91
CA ALA A 35 -0.49 -1.12 -0.28
C ALA A 35 -0.65 -0.94 1.24
N LEU A 36 -1.80 -0.45 1.70
CA LEU A 36 -2.13 -0.32 3.13
C LEU A 36 -2.24 -1.69 3.80
N VAL A 37 -3.00 -2.62 3.24
CA VAL A 37 -3.22 -3.96 3.82
C VAL A 37 -1.92 -4.78 3.87
N LYS A 38 -1.08 -4.67 2.83
CA LYS A 38 0.19 -5.40 2.75
C LYS A 38 1.37 -4.66 3.41
N GLY A 39 1.21 -3.38 3.71
CA GLY A 39 2.27 -2.55 4.31
C GLY A 39 3.38 -2.19 3.33
N ILE A 40 3.06 -1.97 2.05
CA ILE A 40 3.98 -1.64 0.96
C ILE A 40 4.19 -0.13 0.87
N THR A 41 5.44 0.33 0.94
CA THR A 41 5.79 1.76 0.87
C THR A 41 6.44 2.17 -0.46
N GLU A 42 6.71 1.23 -1.36
CA GLU A 42 7.51 1.48 -2.57
C GLU A 42 6.79 2.41 -3.57
N PHE A 43 5.49 2.21 -3.79
CA PHE A 43 4.69 2.95 -4.77
C PHE A 43 3.70 3.94 -4.15
N ILE A 44 3.73 4.12 -2.83
CA ILE A 44 2.68 4.86 -2.12
C ILE A 44 2.63 6.33 -2.55
N ASP A 45 3.77 6.97 -2.81
CA ASP A 45 3.81 8.38 -3.22
C ASP A 45 3.21 8.55 -4.62
N GLU A 46 3.57 7.67 -5.56
CA GLU A 46 3.03 7.67 -6.93
C GLU A 46 1.52 7.39 -6.95
N ASP A 47 1.07 6.42 -6.16
CA ASP A 47 -0.35 6.07 -6.07
C ASP A 47 -1.15 7.15 -5.35
N THR A 48 -0.57 7.79 -4.33
CA THR A 48 -1.20 8.92 -3.64
C THR A 48 -1.35 10.12 -4.57
N GLU A 49 -0.34 10.42 -5.40
CA GLU A 49 -0.43 11.49 -6.39
C GLU A 49 -1.46 11.21 -7.49
N ALA A 50 -1.43 10.00 -8.06
CA ALA A 50 -2.39 9.60 -9.07
C ALA A 50 -3.83 9.61 -8.54
N CYS A 51 -4.00 9.38 -7.24
CA CYS A 51 -5.27 9.52 -6.55
C CYS A 51 -5.63 10.98 -6.32
N ARG A 52 -4.71 11.80 -5.81
CA ARG A 52 -4.90 13.24 -5.61
C ARG A 52 -5.36 13.96 -6.87
N GLN A 53 -4.84 13.59 -8.04
CA GLN A 53 -5.26 14.18 -9.32
C GLN A 53 -6.70 13.82 -9.73
N GLN A 54 -7.33 12.82 -9.11
CA GLN A 54 -8.71 12.42 -9.37
C GLN A 54 -9.73 13.08 -8.42
N PHE A 55 -9.25 13.75 -7.36
CA PHE A 55 -10.09 14.44 -6.40
C PHE A 55 -9.90 15.95 -6.51
N ASP A 56 -10.96 16.70 -6.22
CA ASP A 56 -10.92 18.17 -6.24
C ASP A 56 -10.04 18.71 -5.12
N LYS A 57 -10.04 18.04 -3.96
CA LYS A 57 -9.29 18.45 -2.77
C LYS A 57 -8.39 17.32 -2.27
N PRO A 58 -7.11 17.60 -1.93
CA PRO A 58 -6.20 16.59 -1.41
C PRO A 58 -6.71 15.87 -0.15
N ILE A 59 -7.48 16.55 0.70
CA ILE A 59 -8.07 15.97 1.91
C ILE A 59 -9.02 14.79 1.61
N GLN A 60 -9.66 14.79 0.44
CA GLN A 60 -10.59 13.71 0.05
C GLN A 60 -9.86 12.38 -0.17
N VAL A 61 -8.57 12.40 -0.52
CA VAL A 61 -7.76 11.18 -0.62
C VAL A 61 -7.57 10.53 0.75
N ILE A 62 -7.43 11.36 1.80
CA ILE A 62 -7.29 10.90 3.19
C ILE A 62 -8.60 10.32 3.69
N GLU A 63 -9.71 11.04 3.49
CA GLU A 63 -11.04 10.65 3.99
C GLU A 63 -11.71 9.55 3.17
N GLY A 64 -11.30 9.33 1.92
CA GLY A 64 -11.80 8.27 1.05
C GLY A 64 -10.87 7.05 1.02
N PRO A 65 -10.05 6.89 -0.03
CA PRO A 65 -9.33 5.64 -0.30
C PRO A 65 -8.35 5.23 0.80
N LEU A 66 -7.70 6.19 1.46
CA LEU A 66 -6.79 5.90 2.58
C LEU A 66 -7.56 5.42 3.83
N MET A 67 -8.70 6.04 4.14
CA MET A 67 -9.56 5.64 5.25
C MET A 67 -10.21 4.27 4.99
N ASP A 68 -10.68 4.03 3.76
CA ASP A 68 -11.24 2.74 3.34
C ASP A 68 -10.22 1.61 3.50
N GLY A 69 -8.97 1.82 3.06
CA GLY A 69 -7.91 0.84 3.28
C GLY A 69 -7.61 0.59 4.76
N MET A 70 -7.67 1.62 5.61
CA MET A 70 -7.51 1.47 7.06
C MET A 70 -8.69 0.77 7.73
N ASN A 71 -9.92 0.94 7.22
CA ASN A 71 -11.09 0.19 7.68
C ASN A 71 -10.91 -1.32 7.44
N VAL A 72 -10.41 -1.70 6.25
CA VAL A 72 -10.10 -3.10 5.93
C VAL A 72 -9.02 -3.66 6.87
N VAL A 73 -7.96 -2.89 7.15
CA VAL A 73 -6.94 -3.27 8.14
C VAL A 73 -7.56 -3.48 9.53
N GLY A 74 -8.46 -2.60 9.95
CA GLY A 74 -9.19 -2.68 11.21
C GLY A 74 -10.06 -3.94 11.30
N ASP A 75 -10.82 -4.24 10.25
CA ASP A 75 -11.66 -5.44 10.17
C ASP A 75 -10.83 -6.73 10.21
N LEU A 76 -9.71 -6.77 9.49
CA LEU A 76 -8.80 -7.91 9.50
C LEU A 76 -8.15 -8.11 10.86
N PHE A 77 -7.78 -7.02 11.54
CA PHE A 77 -7.24 -7.08 12.89
C PHE A 77 -8.30 -7.53 13.90
N GLY A 78 -9.51 -6.98 13.85
CA GLY A 78 -10.64 -7.36 14.71
C GLY A 78 -11.08 -8.81 14.52
N ALA A 79 -10.97 -9.34 13.29
CA ALA A 79 -11.24 -10.74 12.97
C ALA A 79 -10.08 -11.70 13.32
N GLY A 80 -8.96 -11.20 13.87
CA GLY A 80 -7.77 -12.01 14.18
C GLY A 80 -7.02 -12.52 12.95
N LYS A 81 -7.28 -11.97 11.76
CA LYS A 81 -6.61 -12.31 10.49
C LYS A 81 -5.36 -11.47 10.23
N MET A 82 -5.14 -10.42 11.02
CA MET A 82 -3.96 -9.56 10.98
C MET A 82 -3.41 -9.36 12.39
N PHE A 83 -2.08 -9.28 12.50
CA PHE A 83 -1.38 -9.11 13.77
C PHE A 83 -0.85 -7.69 13.97
N LEU A 84 -0.59 -7.31 15.22
CA LEU A 84 -0.02 -5.99 15.59
C LEU A 84 1.17 -5.55 14.72
N PRO A 85 2.19 -6.39 14.43
CA PRO A 85 3.30 -5.98 13.57
C PRO A 85 2.89 -5.62 12.14
N GLN A 86 1.83 -6.24 11.60
CA GLN A 86 1.29 -5.91 10.28
C GLN A 86 0.53 -4.60 10.32
N VAL A 87 -0.30 -4.38 11.35
CA VAL A 87 -1.01 -3.10 11.56
C VAL A 87 -0.03 -1.93 11.67
N VAL A 88 1.10 -2.10 12.35
CA VAL A 88 2.16 -1.07 12.44
C VAL A 88 2.78 -0.80 11.06
N LYS A 89 2.95 -1.81 10.21
CA LYS A 89 3.40 -1.60 8.82
C LYS A 89 2.38 -0.82 8.01
N SER A 90 1.09 -1.13 8.11
CA SER A 90 0.00 -0.39 7.47
C SER A 90 -0.03 1.06 7.92
N ALA A 91 0.10 1.31 9.22
CA ALA A 91 0.16 2.66 9.78
C ALA A 91 1.35 3.48 9.24
N ARG A 92 2.48 2.83 8.96
CA ARG A 92 3.63 3.49 8.33
C ARG A 92 3.33 3.90 6.87
N VAL A 93 2.62 3.07 6.11
CA VAL A 93 2.17 3.41 4.76
C VAL A 93 1.23 4.60 4.80
N MET A 94 0.23 4.56 5.69
CA MET A 94 -0.71 5.66 5.93
C MET A 94 0.01 6.97 6.24
N LYS A 95 0.94 6.94 7.20
CA LYS A 95 1.72 8.13 7.58
C LYS A 95 2.50 8.71 6.39
N ARG A 96 3.05 7.87 5.53
CA ARG A 96 3.79 8.32 4.34
C ARG A 96 2.87 8.97 3.30
N ALA A 97 1.71 8.37 3.03
CA ALA A 97 0.72 8.94 2.13
C ALA A 97 0.21 10.30 2.61
N VAL A 98 -0.08 10.45 3.91
CA VAL A 98 -0.49 11.73 4.49
C VAL A 98 0.64 12.77 4.38
N ALA A 99 1.88 12.40 4.71
CA ALA A 99 3.03 13.30 4.58
C ALA A 99 3.27 13.77 3.13
N TYR A 100 2.90 12.96 2.14
CA TYR A 100 2.92 13.35 0.74
C TYR A 100 1.85 14.42 0.42
N LEU A 101 0.66 14.30 1.01
CA LEU A 101 -0.46 15.20 0.77
C LEU A 101 -0.36 16.52 1.55
N ASP A 102 0.33 16.55 2.68
CA ASP A 102 0.51 17.73 3.55
C ASP A 102 0.83 19.03 2.78
N PRO A 103 1.85 19.11 1.89
CA PRO A 103 2.14 20.35 1.16
C PRO A 103 1.01 20.80 0.21
N TYR A 104 0.22 19.86 -0.31
CA TYR A 104 -0.93 20.20 -1.16
C TYR A 104 -2.13 20.67 -0.34
N ILE A 105 -2.34 20.09 0.84
CA ILE A 105 -3.37 20.53 1.78
C ILE A 105 -3.06 21.94 2.31
N GLU A 106 -1.80 22.23 2.61
CA GLU A 106 -1.38 23.56 3.06
C GLU A 106 -1.49 24.61 1.95
N ALA A 107 -1.30 24.24 0.69
CA ALA A 107 -1.46 25.15 -0.45
C ALA A 107 -2.93 25.51 -0.75
N GLU A 108 -3.90 24.70 -0.30
CA GLU A 108 -5.34 24.98 -0.43
C GLU A 108 -5.93 25.77 0.77
N LYS A 109 -5.17 25.94 1.85
CA LYS A 109 -5.57 26.74 3.02
C LYS A 109 -5.37 28.24 2.80
#